data_AF-A0A2K1NRW8-F1
#
_entry.id   AF-A0A2K1NRW8-F1
#
_cell.length_a   1.000
_cell.length_b   1.000
_cell.length_c   1.000
_cell.angle_alpha   90.00
_cell.angle_beta   90.00
_cell.angle_gamma   90.00
#
_symmetry.space_group_name_H-M   'P 1'
#
loop_
_entity.id
_entity.type
_entity.pdbx_description
1 polymer ?
#
loop_
_entity_poly.entity_id
_entity_poly.type
_entity_poly.pdbx_seq_one_letter_code
_entity_poly.pdbx_strand_id
1 'polypeptide(L)'
;MNKERNFIKSFFQFSIGQWIAALISFVTTPITTWLIIPEEFGKASMFTLAFNLFLNISLLGTDQSFVRMFYEKPEEDRRNLLWESLMPGLSVGFIVFVIIGLFWKELSFVLFEDSNHFLSIFLLGLTILIGCVERFATLVVRMKQRGIAFSTLRVVNGISNAVFTILYALLVSRTFYAIIVGLFLSHIVSATLAIFLERDLWFGKFKVNFDSVKEIIKYGLPFVPTFLIIWIFQSFDKLALRNYATFTEIGLYSAAFKVVAIMNLIQTGFTTFWTPVSYESYENNPESTGLFEKVSLFISAAMFVVGMLIIVFKDVIFLLLAKSYRSAAQIAPFLILMPIMYTTSEVSVVGINFKKKTFWHMLIATVAAGCNIVGNTLLVPLYGAKGAAFATGISYIIFFIMRTFISKYLYPVNYHLGKFFTATIVFVIVAFINTFIGNLVWQVLSAVVGLVIVLLVYNTEVKYVLDLVVDELKRVKNKVTNRV
;
A
#
# COMPACT_ATOMS: atom_id res chain seq x y z
N MET A 1 17.57 -9.50 25.87
CA MET A 1 16.25 -9.67 26.52
C MET A 1 15.44 -8.37 26.72
N ASN A 2 15.86 -7.36 27.51
CA ASN A 2 15.04 -6.13 27.68
C ASN A 2 14.96 -5.24 26.42
N LYS A 3 16.06 -5.10 25.67
CA LYS A 3 16.07 -4.34 24.41
C LYS A 3 15.20 -4.99 23.32
N GLU A 4 15.27 -6.30 23.16
CA GLU A 4 14.44 -7.03 22.17
C GLU A 4 12.95 -6.98 22.53
N ARG A 5 12.61 -7.15 23.82
CA ARG A 5 11.22 -7.00 24.29
C ARG A 5 10.69 -5.59 24.04
N ASN A 6 11.49 -4.56 24.29
CA ASN A 6 11.12 -3.18 24.01
C ASN A 6 10.98 -2.92 22.50
N PHE A 7 11.85 -3.48 21.67
CA PHE A 7 11.75 -3.39 20.21
C PHE A 7 10.45 -4.03 19.69
N ILE A 8 10.15 -5.26 20.11
CA ILE A 8 8.91 -5.97 19.73
C ILE A 8 7.69 -5.17 20.21
N LYS A 9 7.71 -4.69 21.46
CA LYS A 9 6.63 -3.85 22.00
C LYS A 9 6.42 -2.59 21.16
N SER A 10 7.49 -1.88 20.82
CA SER A 10 7.43 -0.70 19.95
C SER A 10 6.88 -1.05 18.57
N PHE A 11 7.37 -2.11 17.94
CA PHE A 11 6.86 -2.61 16.65
C PHE A 11 5.34 -2.81 16.68
N PHE A 12 4.82 -3.55 17.67
CA PHE A 12 3.38 -3.75 17.82
C PHE A 12 2.65 -2.43 18.07
N GLN A 13 3.20 -1.53 18.89
CA GLN A 13 2.60 -0.23 19.14
C GLN A 13 2.48 0.62 17.88
N PHE A 14 3.42 0.55 16.91
CA PHE A 14 3.34 1.30 15.66
C PHE A 14 2.51 0.59 14.56
N SER A 15 2.52 -0.74 14.53
CA SER A 15 1.89 -1.53 13.45
C SER A 15 0.42 -1.86 13.74
N ILE A 16 0.01 -1.99 15.00
CA ILE A 16 -1.35 -2.44 15.35
C ILE A 16 -2.43 -1.49 14.85
N GLY A 17 -2.19 -0.18 14.88
CA GLY A 17 -3.15 0.80 14.37
C GLY A 17 -3.35 0.70 12.86
N GLN A 18 -2.29 0.40 12.11
CA GLN A 18 -2.36 0.18 10.67
C GLN A 18 -3.18 -1.09 10.35
N TRP A 19 -2.99 -2.17 11.11
CA TRP A 19 -3.74 -3.41 10.96
C TRP A 19 -5.22 -3.23 11.32
N ILE A 20 -5.52 -2.52 12.41
CA ILE A 20 -6.91 -2.21 12.80
C ILE A 20 -7.56 -1.30 11.75
N ALA A 21 -6.87 -0.28 11.23
CA ALA A 21 -7.39 0.60 10.19
C ALA A 21 -7.70 -0.18 8.89
N ALA A 22 -6.86 -1.14 8.52
CA ALA A 22 -7.12 -2.02 7.38
C ALA A 22 -8.32 -2.95 7.63
N LEU A 23 -8.46 -3.50 8.84
CA LEU A 23 -9.63 -4.30 9.22
C LEU A 23 -10.92 -3.46 9.17
N ILE A 24 -10.88 -2.23 9.67
CA ILE A 24 -11.99 -1.27 9.54
C ILE A 24 -12.33 -1.07 8.06
N SER A 25 -11.33 -0.83 7.20
CA SER A 25 -11.55 -0.67 5.76
C SER A 25 -12.16 -1.92 5.11
N PHE A 26 -11.72 -3.11 5.53
CA PHE A 26 -12.27 -4.38 5.06
C PHE A 26 -13.75 -4.54 5.45
N VAL A 27 -14.10 -4.25 6.71
CA VAL A 27 -15.48 -4.35 7.23
C VAL A 27 -16.40 -3.28 6.62
N THR A 28 -15.89 -2.06 6.39
CA THR A 28 -16.70 -0.96 5.86
C THR A 28 -16.90 -1.08 4.36
N THR A 29 -16.03 -1.80 3.66
CA THR A 29 -16.13 -2.02 2.21
C THR A 29 -17.48 -2.62 1.79
N PRO A 30 -17.96 -3.76 2.35
CA PRO A 30 -19.30 -4.25 2.09
C PRO A 30 -20.36 -3.16 2.22
N ILE A 31 -20.39 -2.45 3.35
CA ILE A 31 -21.36 -1.38 3.62
C ILE A 31 -21.30 -0.31 2.52
N THR A 32 -20.10 0.18 2.17
CA THR A 32 -19.93 1.17 1.11
C THR A 32 -20.39 0.65 -0.25
N THR A 33 -20.12 -0.61 -0.61
CA THR A 33 -20.56 -1.18 -1.90
C THR A 33 -22.06 -1.40 -2.00
N TRP A 34 -22.76 -1.58 -0.88
CA TRP A 34 -24.23 -1.63 -0.84
C TRP A 34 -24.87 -0.25 -0.95
N LEU A 35 -24.12 0.81 -0.61
CA LEU A 35 -24.60 2.19 -0.69
C LEU A 35 -24.25 2.86 -2.02
N ILE A 36 -23.06 2.60 -2.56
CA ILE A 36 -22.49 3.31 -3.71
C ILE A 36 -22.27 2.30 -4.83
N ILE A 37 -22.71 2.64 -6.04
CA ILE A 37 -22.57 1.76 -7.23
C ILE A 37 -21.14 1.81 -7.81
N PRO A 38 -20.72 0.79 -8.58
CA PRO A 38 -19.35 0.71 -9.10
C PRO A 38 -18.89 1.93 -9.89
N GLU A 39 -19.76 2.53 -10.71
CA GLU A 39 -19.42 3.72 -11.50
C GLU A 39 -19.00 4.90 -10.60
N GLU A 40 -19.80 5.21 -9.59
CA GLU A 40 -19.53 6.26 -8.61
C GLU A 40 -18.27 5.95 -7.78
N PHE A 41 -18.06 4.68 -7.43
CA PHE A 41 -16.83 4.24 -6.78
C PHE A 41 -15.60 4.38 -7.68
N GLY A 42 -15.76 4.22 -9.00
CA GLY A 42 -14.75 4.51 -10.01
C GLY A 42 -14.37 5.98 -10.04
N LYS A 43 -15.35 6.90 -10.06
CA LYS A 43 -15.11 8.35 -9.96
C LYS A 43 -14.38 8.72 -8.67
N ALA A 44 -14.81 8.18 -7.52
CA ALA A 44 -14.11 8.38 -6.25
C ALA A 44 -12.66 7.87 -6.27
N SER A 45 -12.42 6.75 -6.96
CA SER A 45 -11.07 6.19 -7.13
C SER A 45 -10.16 7.13 -7.93
N MET A 46 -10.69 7.80 -8.96
CA MET A 46 -9.97 8.82 -9.73
C MET A 46 -9.67 10.06 -8.90
N PHE A 47 -10.60 10.49 -8.04
CA PHE A 47 -10.33 11.55 -7.07
C PHE A 47 -9.17 11.19 -6.14
N THR A 48 -9.18 9.99 -5.54
CA THR A 48 -8.10 9.55 -4.65
C THR A 48 -6.75 9.45 -5.37
N LEU A 49 -6.77 9.01 -6.65
CA LEU A 49 -5.58 8.96 -7.49
C LEU A 49 -4.98 10.36 -7.70
N ALA A 50 -5.81 11.34 -8.05
CA ALA A 50 -5.39 12.74 -8.23
C ALA A 50 -4.90 13.35 -6.91
N PHE A 51 -5.62 13.12 -5.81
CA PHE A 51 -5.23 13.57 -4.47
C PHE A 51 -3.84 13.07 -4.10
N ASN A 52 -3.56 11.78 -4.26
CA ASN A 52 -2.25 11.20 -3.94
C ASN A 52 -1.13 11.80 -4.80
N LEU A 53 -1.36 12.05 -6.09
CA LEU A 53 -0.37 12.68 -6.97
C LEU A 53 -0.04 14.10 -6.49
N PHE A 54 -1.08 14.93 -6.36
CA PHE A 54 -0.91 16.34 -6.02
C PHE A 54 -0.39 16.53 -4.60
N LEU A 55 -0.77 15.68 -3.65
CA LEU A 55 -0.21 15.69 -2.30
C LEU A 55 1.31 15.39 -2.32
N ASN A 56 1.74 14.35 -3.04
CA ASN A 56 3.17 14.01 -3.13
C ASN A 56 3.99 15.13 -3.79
N ILE A 57 3.46 15.77 -4.85
CA ILE A 57 4.08 16.94 -5.48
C ILE A 57 4.15 18.11 -4.49
N SER A 58 3.05 18.36 -3.77
CA SER A 58 2.96 19.45 -2.79
C SER A 58 3.99 19.29 -1.68
N LEU A 59 4.22 18.07 -1.18
CA LEU A 59 5.18 17.83 -0.10
C LEU A 59 6.64 18.09 -0.47
N LEU A 60 7.02 18.10 -1.76
CA LEU A 60 8.41 18.28 -2.23
C LEU A 60 9.47 17.36 -1.57
N GLY A 61 9.05 16.26 -0.94
CA GLY A 61 9.91 15.40 -0.13
C GLY A 61 10.39 16.02 1.20
N THR A 62 9.87 17.18 1.61
CA THR A 62 10.26 17.82 2.89
C THR A 62 9.81 17.01 4.11
N ASP A 63 8.84 16.12 3.95
CA ASP A 63 8.43 15.16 4.96
C ASP A 63 9.52 14.11 5.24
N GLN A 64 10.30 13.73 4.23
CA GLN A 64 11.49 12.88 4.39
C GLN A 64 12.63 13.64 5.05
N SER A 65 12.86 14.90 4.66
CA SER A 65 13.83 15.80 5.30
C SER A 65 13.52 16.00 6.78
N PHE A 66 12.25 16.19 7.13
CA PHE A 66 11.80 16.33 8.51
C PHE A 66 12.16 15.09 9.34
N VAL A 67 11.85 13.89 8.82
CA VAL A 67 12.20 12.62 9.50
C VAL A 67 13.71 12.48 9.71
N ARG A 68 14.52 12.84 8.70
CA ARG A 68 15.99 12.82 8.76
C ARG A 68 16.52 13.77 9.84
N MET A 69 16.06 15.03 9.83
CA MET A 69 16.62 16.11 10.63
C MET A 69 16.02 16.23 12.05
N PHE A 70 14.91 15.53 12.34
CA PHE A 70 14.18 15.67 13.61
C PHE A 70 15.03 15.45 14.86
N TYR A 71 15.94 14.46 14.81
CA TYR A 71 16.84 14.14 15.92
C TYR A 71 18.22 14.80 15.80
N GLU A 72 18.53 15.42 14.67
CA GLU A 72 19.73 16.24 14.48
C GLU A 72 19.56 17.61 15.14
N LYS A 73 18.32 18.12 15.21
CA LYS A 73 17.98 19.37 15.89
C LYS A 73 17.69 19.18 17.39
N PRO A 74 18.17 20.09 18.26
CA PRO A 74 17.74 20.17 19.66
C PRO A 74 16.21 20.30 19.79
N GLU A 75 15.66 19.87 20.92
CA GLU A 75 14.21 19.82 21.11
C GLU A 75 13.53 21.19 20.98
N GLU A 76 14.20 22.26 21.42
CA GLU A 76 13.76 23.65 21.29
C GLU A 76 13.63 24.13 19.83
N ASP A 77 14.46 23.60 18.93
CA ASP A 77 14.46 23.94 17.51
C ASP A 77 13.51 23.06 16.67
N ARG A 78 12.98 21.97 17.23
CA ARG A 78 12.07 21.06 16.50
C ARG A 78 10.79 21.75 16.05
N ARG A 79 10.33 22.78 16.78
CA ARG A 79 9.22 23.63 16.33
C ARG A 79 9.58 24.41 15.07
N ASN A 80 10.76 25.01 15.03
CA ASN A 80 11.23 25.73 13.84
C ASN A 80 11.34 24.74 12.66
N LEU A 81 11.95 23.58 12.88
CA LEU A 81 12.06 22.52 11.87
C LEU A 81 10.70 22.08 11.32
N LEU A 82 9.68 21.92 12.17
CA LEU A 82 8.32 21.57 11.74
C LEU A 82 7.77 22.60 10.76
N TRP A 83 7.82 23.89 11.11
CA TRP A 83 7.31 24.97 10.25
C TRP A 83 8.16 25.18 9.00
N GLU A 84 9.49 25.09 9.11
CA GLU A 84 10.43 25.15 7.98
C GLU A 84 10.21 24.00 6.98
N SER A 85 9.77 22.82 7.46
CA SER A 85 9.46 21.67 6.60
C SER A 85 8.04 21.73 6.02
N LEU A 86 7.07 22.22 6.80
CA LEU A 86 5.66 22.30 6.40
C LEU A 86 5.39 23.46 5.44
N MET A 87 5.98 24.64 5.67
CA MET A 87 5.70 25.85 4.88
C MET A 87 5.96 25.70 3.38
N PRO A 88 7.08 25.13 2.91
CA PRO A 88 7.27 24.86 1.49
C PRO A 88 6.14 24.01 0.91
N GLY A 89 5.73 22.98 1.65
CA GLY A 89 4.68 22.07 1.22
C GLY A 89 3.30 22.70 1.16
N LEU A 90 2.97 23.58 2.11
CA LEU A 90 1.75 24.39 2.07
C LEU A 90 1.78 25.43 0.95
N SER A 91 2.92 26.07 0.71
CA SER A 91 3.08 27.04 -0.38
C SER A 91 2.87 26.39 -1.75
N VAL A 92 3.51 25.25 -2.00
CA VAL A 92 3.27 24.49 -3.24
C VAL A 92 1.85 23.94 -3.29
N GLY A 93 1.33 23.41 -2.18
CA GLY A 93 -0.06 22.96 -2.10
C GLY A 93 -1.06 24.06 -2.42
N PHE A 94 -0.80 25.30 -2.00
CA PHE A 94 -1.64 26.46 -2.32
C PHE A 94 -1.51 26.86 -3.79
N ILE A 95 -0.31 26.83 -4.36
CA ILE A 95 -0.11 27.03 -5.81
C ILE A 95 -0.89 25.98 -6.60
N VAL A 96 -0.81 24.70 -6.20
CA VAL A 96 -1.57 23.60 -6.81
C VAL A 96 -3.07 23.82 -6.64
N PHE A 97 -3.54 24.25 -5.47
CA PHE A 97 -4.94 24.60 -5.23
C PHE A 97 -5.43 25.68 -6.20
N VAL A 98 -4.66 26.76 -6.37
CA VAL A 98 -5.00 27.85 -7.30
C VAL A 98 -5.00 27.36 -8.74
N ILE A 99 -3.99 26.59 -9.17
CA ILE A 99 -3.93 26.02 -10.53
C ILE A 99 -5.13 25.10 -10.77
N ILE A 100 -5.46 24.22 -9.84
CA ILE A 100 -6.65 23.34 -9.90
C ILE A 100 -7.92 24.18 -10.02
N GLY A 101 -8.01 25.28 -9.26
CA GLY A 101 -9.15 26.21 -9.31
C GLY A 101 -9.26 26.96 -10.64
N LEU A 102 -8.15 27.28 -11.31
CA LEU A 102 -8.14 27.92 -12.63
C LEU A 102 -8.55 26.95 -13.74
N PHE A 103 -8.07 25.70 -13.70
CA PHE A 103 -8.32 24.65 -14.70
C PHE A 103 -9.36 23.63 -14.23
N TRP A 104 -10.35 24.07 -13.44
CA TRP A 104 -11.24 23.15 -12.75
C TRP A 104 -12.14 22.37 -13.72
N LYS A 105 -12.54 22.97 -14.84
CA LYS A 105 -13.41 22.32 -15.85
C LYS A 105 -12.67 21.22 -16.59
N GLU A 106 -11.44 21.50 -16.99
CA GLU A 106 -10.54 20.59 -17.67
C GLU A 106 -10.20 19.42 -16.74
N LEU A 107 -9.86 19.71 -15.48
CA LEU A 107 -9.56 18.66 -14.51
C LEU A 107 -10.79 17.82 -14.18
N SER A 108 -11.98 18.43 -14.08
CA SER A 108 -13.25 17.71 -13.90
C SER A 108 -13.51 16.77 -15.07
N PHE A 109 -13.31 17.22 -16.31
CA PHE A 109 -13.46 16.38 -17.49
C PHE A 109 -12.46 15.23 -17.52
N VAL A 110 -11.17 15.51 -17.24
CA VAL A 110 -10.12 14.48 -17.18
C VAL A 110 -10.45 13.42 -16.12
N LEU A 111 -10.87 13.82 -14.92
CA LEU A 111 -11.10 12.89 -13.81
C LEU A 111 -12.45 12.16 -13.89
N PHE A 112 -13.51 12.84 -14.35
CA PHE A 112 -14.89 12.38 -14.22
C PHE A 112 -15.67 12.31 -15.52
N GLU A 113 -15.09 12.74 -16.65
CA GLU A 113 -15.73 12.77 -17.97
C GLU A 113 -16.91 13.76 -18.08
N ASP A 114 -17.04 14.61 -17.06
CA ASP A 114 -18.06 15.64 -16.93
C ASP A 114 -17.42 16.90 -16.34
N SER A 115 -17.68 18.07 -16.95
CA SER A 115 -17.18 19.36 -16.49
C SER A 115 -18.05 20.04 -15.42
N ASN A 116 -19.06 19.35 -14.87
CA ASN A 116 -20.00 19.92 -13.90
C ASN A 116 -19.66 19.64 -12.42
N HIS A 117 -18.52 19.00 -12.12
CA HIS A 117 -18.15 18.60 -10.76
C HIS A 117 -17.23 19.62 -10.05
N PHE A 118 -17.58 20.91 -10.08
CA PHE A 118 -16.82 21.98 -9.42
C PHE A 118 -16.54 21.67 -7.95
N LEU A 119 -17.56 21.23 -7.19
CA LEU A 119 -17.41 20.95 -5.77
C LEU A 119 -16.38 19.84 -5.49
N SER A 120 -16.35 18.79 -6.32
CA SER A 120 -15.35 17.72 -6.19
C SER A 120 -13.95 18.27 -6.42
N ILE A 121 -13.75 19.09 -7.44
CA ILE A 121 -12.43 19.66 -7.75
C ILE A 121 -11.99 20.69 -6.69
N PHE A 122 -12.91 21.48 -6.17
CA PHE A 122 -12.64 22.38 -5.05
C PHE A 122 -12.24 21.61 -3.79
N LEU A 123 -12.98 20.54 -3.45
CA LEU A 123 -12.66 19.67 -2.33
C LEU A 123 -11.32 18.94 -2.54
N LEU A 124 -10.94 18.58 -3.76
CA LEU A 124 -9.62 18.01 -4.06
C LEU A 124 -8.51 18.97 -3.60
N GLY A 125 -8.63 20.23 -4.02
CA GLY A 125 -7.71 21.29 -3.63
C GLY A 125 -7.63 21.48 -2.11
N LEU A 126 -8.77 21.60 -1.42
CA LEU A 126 -8.78 21.72 0.04
C LEU A 126 -8.22 20.48 0.74
N THR A 127 -8.50 19.28 0.21
CA THR A 127 -8.01 18.01 0.75
C THR A 127 -6.47 17.95 0.66
N ILE A 128 -5.86 18.49 -0.40
CA ILE A 128 -4.40 18.58 -0.53
C ILE A 128 -3.81 19.43 0.60
N LEU A 129 -4.38 20.61 0.87
CA LEU A 129 -3.89 21.52 1.92
C LEU A 129 -3.98 20.88 3.32
N ILE A 130 -5.13 20.31 3.68
CA ILE A 130 -5.28 19.62 4.96
C ILE A 130 -4.44 18.34 5.00
N GLY A 131 -4.24 17.66 3.87
CA GLY A 131 -3.38 16.49 3.74
C GLY A 131 -1.92 16.81 4.07
N CYS A 132 -1.39 17.96 3.64
CA CYS A 132 -0.06 18.42 4.04
C CYS A 132 0.03 18.61 5.56
N VAL A 133 -0.96 19.26 6.17
CA VAL A 133 -1.00 19.47 7.63
C VAL A 133 -1.08 18.14 8.37
N GLU A 134 -1.99 17.25 7.97
CA GLU A 134 -2.19 15.92 8.57
C GLU A 134 -0.92 15.07 8.48
N ARG A 135 -0.21 15.12 7.34
CA ARG A 135 1.05 14.42 7.13
C ARG A 135 2.08 14.82 8.19
N PHE A 136 2.33 16.12 8.35
CA PHE A 136 3.29 16.59 9.35
C PHE A 136 2.80 16.36 10.78
N ALA A 137 1.51 16.50 11.06
CA ALA A 137 0.96 16.29 12.40
C ALA A 137 1.15 14.83 12.85
N THR A 138 0.86 13.86 11.98
CA THR A 138 1.09 12.45 12.29
C THR A 138 2.57 12.09 12.33
N LEU A 139 3.42 12.74 11.52
CA LEU A 139 4.87 12.55 11.57
C LEU A 139 5.48 13.01 12.88
N VAL A 140 5.04 14.13 13.46
CA VAL A 140 5.54 14.60 14.77
C VAL A 140 5.29 13.53 15.85
N VAL A 141 4.08 12.99 15.91
CA VAL A 141 3.71 11.93 16.88
C VAL A 141 4.57 10.68 16.67
N ARG A 142 4.79 10.28 15.42
CA ARG A 142 5.65 9.16 15.05
C ARG A 142 7.11 9.40 15.47
N MET A 143 7.64 10.58 15.18
CA MET A 143 9.03 10.95 15.46
C MET A 143 9.28 11.21 16.95
N LYS A 144 8.26 11.43 17.77
CA LYS A 144 8.38 11.36 19.24
C LYS A 144 8.29 9.94 19.80
N GLN A 145 8.30 8.93 18.94
CA GLN A 145 8.18 7.51 19.28
C GLN A 145 6.90 7.15 20.05
N ARG A 146 5.82 7.94 19.90
CA ARG A 146 4.54 7.67 20.56
C ARG A 146 3.70 6.68 19.75
N GLY A 147 4.15 5.42 19.71
CA GLY A 147 3.56 4.38 18.86
C GLY A 147 2.06 4.18 19.06
N ILE A 148 1.59 4.12 20.31
CA ILE A 148 0.16 3.98 20.61
C ILE A 148 -0.63 5.17 20.07
N ALA A 149 -0.17 6.40 20.30
CA ALA A 149 -0.84 7.60 19.80
C ALA A 149 -0.89 7.63 18.27
N PHE A 150 0.22 7.26 17.60
CA PHE A 150 0.26 7.14 16.14
C PHE A 150 -0.73 6.08 15.63
N SER A 151 -0.78 4.92 16.28
CA SER A 151 -1.75 3.87 15.96
C SER A 151 -3.19 4.33 16.15
N THR A 152 -3.50 5.02 17.25
CA THR A 152 -4.81 5.61 17.51
C THR A 152 -5.20 6.60 16.41
N LEU A 153 -4.27 7.44 15.94
CA LEU A 153 -4.55 8.36 14.83
C LEU A 153 -4.93 7.64 13.54
N ARG A 154 -4.28 6.51 13.21
CA ARG A 154 -4.64 5.69 12.03
C ARG A 154 -6.02 5.07 12.18
N VAL A 155 -6.36 4.58 13.37
CA VAL A 155 -7.69 4.02 13.66
C VAL A 155 -8.76 5.11 13.57
N VAL A 156 -8.55 6.26 14.22
CA VAL A 156 -9.47 7.40 14.19
C VAL A 156 -9.69 7.87 12.75
N ASN A 157 -8.63 8.04 11.95
CA ASN A 157 -8.76 8.40 10.55
C ASN A 157 -9.62 7.38 9.76
N GLY A 158 -9.35 6.08 9.92
CA GLY A 158 -10.13 5.02 9.26
C GLY A 158 -11.62 5.00 9.67
N ILE A 159 -11.90 5.15 10.96
CA ILE A 159 -13.27 5.21 11.49
C ILE A 159 -13.97 6.48 10.99
N SER A 160 -13.34 7.65 11.12
CA SER A 160 -13.92 8.92 10.65
C SER A 160 -14.23 8.88 9.16
N ASN A 161 -13.31 8.36 8.33
CA ASN A 161 -13.56 8.21 6.90
C ASN A 161 -14.79 7.34 6.62
N ALA A 162 -14.89 6.17 7.28
CA ALA A 162 -16.02 5.28 7.12
C ALA A 162 -17.34 5.90 7.59
N VAL A 163 -17.35 6.49 8.78
CA VAL A 163 -18.53 7.11 9.39
C VAL A 163 -19.04 8.26 8.52
N PHE A 164 -18.17 9.19 8.12
CA PHE A 164 -18.60 10.31 7.29
C PHE A 164 -19.03 9.88 5.89
N THR A 165 -18.36 8.88 5.29
CA THR A 165 -18.80 8.29 4.01
C THR A 165 -20.20 7.71 4.13
N ILE A 166 -20.45 6.88 5.15
CA ILE A 166 -21.75 6.21 5.36
C ILE A 166 -22.84 7.23 5.68
N LEU A 167 -22.57 8.19 6.57
CA LEU A 167 -23.53 9.23 6.93
C LEU A 167 -23.90 10.09 5.72
N TYR A 168 -22.93 10.52 4.91
CA TYR A 168 -23.22 11.28 3.69
C TYR A 168 -24.05 10.44 2.70
N ALA A 169 -23.68 9.17 2.50
CA ALA A 169 -24.38 8.28 1.58
C ALA A 169 -25.84 8.01 2.01
N LEU A 170 -26.12 7.97 3.31
CA LEU A 170 -27.46 7.73 3.85
C LEU A 170 -28.30 9.01 3.93
N LEU A 171 -27.70 10.15 4.27
CA LEU A 171 -28.43 11.39 4.57
C LEU A 171 -28.49 12.38 3.41
N VAL A 172 -27.55 12.32 2.46
CA VAL A 172 -27.41 13.31 1.38
C VAL A 172 -27.58 12.66 0.01
N SER A 173 -26.60 11.88 -0.44
CA SER A 173 -26.68 11.19 -1.73
C SER A 173 -25.70 10.02 -1.82
N ARG A 174 -26.12 8.98 -2.54
CA ARG A 174 -25.36 7.74 -2.80
C ARG A 174 -24.39 7.89 -3.97
N THR A 175 -23.64 8.97 -3.99
CA THR A 175 -22.72 9.35 -5.08
C THR A 175 -21.26 9.30 -4.62
N PHE A 176 -20.32 9.48 -5.55
CA PHE A 176 -18.88 9.52 -5.26
C PHE A 176 -18.49 10.65 -4.29
N TYR A 177 -19.33 11.68 -4.14
CA TYR A 177 -19.16 12.75 -3.15
C TYR A 177 -19.13 12.22 -1.71
N ALA A 178 -19.83 11.12 -1.41
CA ALA A 178 -19.81 10.51 -0.09
C ALA A 178 -18.39 10.12 0.33
N ILE A 179 -17.63 9.51 -0.58
CA ILE A 179 -16.25 9.09 -0.35
C ILE A 179 -15.31 10.29 -0.28
N ILE A 180 -15.52 11.30 -1.14
CA ILE A 180 -14.72 12.54 -1.13
C ILE A 180 -14.87 13.26 0.22
N VAL A 181 -16.11 13.47 0.68
CA VAL A 181 -16.39 14.15 1.95
C VAL A 181 -15.88 13.31 3.12
N GLY A 182 -16.05 11.99 3.08
CA GLY A 182 -15.49 11.08 4.07
C GLY A 182 -13.98 11.22 4.21
N LEU A 183 -13.26 11.22 3.08
CA LEU A 183 -11.82 11.40 3.04
C LEU A 183 -11.42 12.77 3.60
N PHE A 184 -12.02 13.85 3.10
CA PHE A 184 -11.72 15.22 3.51
C PHE A 184 -11.90 15.42 5.02
N LEU A 185 -13.07 15.04 5.57
CA LEU A 185 -13.36 15.18 7.00
C LEU A 185 -12.46 14.29 7.85
N SER A 186 -12.10 13.09 7.37
CA SER A 186 -11.17 12.21 8.09
C SER A 186 -9.76 12.81 8.23
N HIS A 187 -9.30 13.59 7.23
CA HIS A 187 -8.04 14.31 7.32
C HIS A 187 -8.12 15.46 8.32
N ILE A 188 -9.23 16.20 8.37
CA ILE A 188 -9.45 17.26 9.37
C ILE A 188 -9.42 16.67 10.78
N VAL A 189 -10.16 15.60 11.04
CA VAL A 189 -10.21 14.96 12.36
C VAL A 189 -8.83 14.44 12.76
N SER A 190 -8.14 13.72 11.86
CA SER A 190 -6.80 13.18 12.11
C SER A 190 -5.79 14.29 12.41
N ALA A 191 -5.75 15.34 11.58
CA ALA A 191 -4.87 16.49 11.76
C ALA A 191 -5.14 17.19 13.09
N THR A 192 -6.41 17.47 13.40
CA THR A 192 -6.80 18.17 14.63
C THR A 192 -6.39 17.39 15.87
N LEU A 193 -6.65 16.08 15.89
CA LEU A 193 -6.28 15.22 17.01
C LEU A 193 -4.75 15.10 17.15
N ALA A 194 -4.02 14.96 16.04
CA ALA A 194 -2.56 14.89 16.05
C ALA A 194 -1.91 16.20 16.53
N ILE A 195 -2.43 17.34 16.08
CA ILE A 195 -2.00 18.68 16.53
C ILE A 195 -2.28 18.84 18.02
N PHE A 196 -3.46 18.42 18.50
CA PHE A 196 -3.83 18.49 19.91
C PHE A 196 -2.88 17.67 20.80
N LEU A 197 -2.52 16.45 20.38
CA LEU A 197 -1.59 15.57 21.11
C LEU A 197 -0.17 16.15 21.21
N GLU A 198 0.24 16.97 20.24
CA GLU A 198 1.57 17.56 20.14
C GLU A 198 1.53 19.09 20.11
N ARG A 199 0.57 19.67 20.83
CA ARG A 199 0.27 21.11 20.82
C ARG A 199 1.50 21.98 21.09
N ASP A 200 2.44 21.51 21.90
CA ASP A 200 3.63 22.28 22.26
C ASP A 200 4.57 22.48 21.06
N LEU A 201 4.57 21.56 20.08
CA LEU A 201 5.33 21.75 18.84
C LEU A 201 4.58 22.58 17.80
N TRP A 202 3.25 22.60 17.85
CA TRP A 202 2.42 23.31 16.87
C TRP A 202 2.17 24.78 17.26
N PHE A 203 1.98 25.06 18.54
CA PHE A 203 1.64 26.38 19.05
C PHE A 203 2.82 27.02 19.77
N GLY A 204 3.03 28.31 19.49
CA GLY A 204 4.06 29.15 20.11
C GLY A 204 4.91 29.88 19.08
N LYS A 205 5.88 30.68 19.55
CA LYS A 205 6.79 31.42 18.67
C LYS A 205 7.65 30.43 17.90
N PHE A 206 7.71 30.60 16.58
CA PHE A 206 8.62 29.91 15.68
C PHE A 206 9.35 30.94 14.84
N LYS A 207 10.55 30.59 14.36
CA LYS A 207 11.32 31.40 13.42
C LYS A 207 11.70 30.51 12.25
N VAL A 208 11.26 30.89 11.05
CA VAL A 208 11.60 30.19 9.81
C VAL A 208 12.86 30.83 9.25
N ASN A 209 13.94 30.05 9.20
CA ASN A 209 15.17 30.45 8.54
C ASN A 209 15.16 29.98 7.08
N PHE A 210 15.31 30.91 6.14
CA PHE A 210 15.34 30.61 4.71
C PHE A 210 16.47 29.65 4.33
N ASP A 211 17.63 29.74 4.99
CA ASP A 211 18.75 28.83 4.73
C ASP A 211 18.43 27.40 5.16
N SER A 212 17.72 27.24 6.30
CA SER A 212 17.23 25.94 6.77
C SER A 212 16.20 25.36 5.81
N VAL A 213 15.24 26.17 5.36
CA VAL A 213 14.26 25.77 4.33
C VAL A 213 14.95 25.31 3.05
N LYS A 214 15.98 26.03 2.59
CA LYS A 214 16.76 25.67 1.41
C LYS A 214 17.47 24.33 1.58
N GLU A 215 18.03 24.06 2.75
CA GLU A 215 18.65 22.77 3.08
C GLU A 215 17.63 21.62 3.07
N ILE A 216 16.47 21.84 3.72
CA ILE A 216 15.35 20.90 3.78
C ILE A 216 14.86 20.55 2.37
N ILE A 217 14.63 21.55 1.51
CA ILE A 217 14.18 21.33 0.13
C ILE A 217 15.28 20.63 -0.68
N LYS A 218 16.55 21.05 -0.54
CA LYS A 218 17.67 20.41 -1.27
C LYS A 218 17.79 18.93 -0.94
N TYR A 219 17.54 18.54 0.31
CA TYR A 219 17.51 17.14 0.71
C TYR A 219 16.26 16.39 0.21
N GLY A 220 15.09 17.04 0.23
CA GLY A 220 13.80 16.43 -0.11
C GLY A 220 13.56 16.28 -1.62
N LEU A 221 13.99 17.25 -2.41
CA LEU A 221 13.69 17.35 -3.85
C LEU A 221 14.14 16.12 -4.66
N PRO A 222 15.32 15.50 -4.41
CA PRO A 222 15.73 14.27 -5.09
C PRO A 222 14.77 13.08 -4.91
N PHE A 223 13.92 13.09 -3.86
CA PHE A 223 12.92 12.03 -3.67
C PHE A 223 11.70 12.20 -4.57
N VAL A 224 11.39 13.43 -5.04
CA VAL A 224 10.19 13.71 -5.85
C VAL A 224 10.15 12.89 -7.15
N PRO A 225 11.21 12.83 -7.99
CA PRO A 225 11.19 11.98 -9.19
C PRO A 225 10.97 10.50 -8.87
N THR A 226 11.53 10.02 -7.76
CA THR A 226 11.36 8.63 -7.31
C THR A 226 9.90 8.36 -6.94
N PHE A 227 9.26 9.26 -6.20
CA PHE A 227 7.84 9.15 -5.88
C PHE A 227 6.95 9.20 -7.12
N LEU A 228 7.26 10.04 -8.10
CA LEU A 228 6.51 10.11 -9.36
C LEU A 228 6.63 8.82 -10.16
N ILE A 229 7.83 8.24 -10.29
CA ILE A 229 8.02 6.96 -10.99
C ILE A 229 7.23 5.84 -10.31
N ILE A 230 7.29 5.77 -8.97
CA ILE A 230 6.54 4.77 -8.20
C ILE A 230 5.03 4.99 -8.34
N TRP A 231 4.57 6.24 -8.27
CA TRP A 231 3.16 6.57 -8.41
C TRP A 231 2.64 6.21 -9.80
N ILE A 232 3.40 6.51 -10.87
CA ILE A 232 3.07 6.09 -12.23
C ILE A 232 2.97 4.56 -12.29
N PHE A 233 3.99 3.85 -11.81
CA PHE A 233 3.99 2.38 -11.81
C PHE A 233 2.76 1.77 -11.10
N GLN A 234 2.32 2.39 -10.00
CA GLN A 234 1.22 1.90 -9.17
C GLN A 234 -0.17 2.41 -9.57
N SER A 235 -0.25 3.41 -10.45
CA SER A 235 -1.51 4.10 -10.78
C SER A 235 -1.84 4.12 -12.27
N PHE A 236 -0.90 3.69 -13.13
CA PHE A 236 -1.11 3.72 -14.57
C PHE A 236 -2.25 2.80 -15.02
N ASP A 237 -2.48 1.71 -14.31
CA ASP A 237 -3.64 0.84 -14.48
C ASP A 237 -4.98 1.61 -14.45
N LYS A 238 -5.19 2.46 -13.45
CA LYS A 238 -6.39 3.29 -13.33
C LYS A 238 -6.43 4.40 -14.38
N LEU A 239 -5.27 4.98 -14.74
CA LEU A 239 -5.19 5.96 -15.83
C LEU A 239 -5.57 5.33 -17.18
N ALA A 240 -5.12 4.10 -17.45
CA ALA A 240 -5.47 3.37 -18.65
C ALA A 240 -6.96 2.99 -18.65
N LEU A 241 -7.49 2.50 -17.53
CA LEU A 241 -8.94 2.23 -17.40
C LEU A 241 -9.79 3.47 -17.60
N ARG A 242 -9.33 4.63 -17.10
CA ARG A 242 -9.98 5.92 -17.32
C ARG A 242 -10.05 6.30 -18.79
N ASN A 243 -9.00 6.05 -19.57
CA ASN A 243 -8.92 6.46 -20.97
C ASN A 243 -9.51 5.45 -21.96
N TYR A 244 -9.52 4.16 -21.60
CA TYR A 244 -9.86 3.07 -22.53
C TYR A 244 -11.04 2.20 -22.08
N ALA A 245 -11.59 2.43 -20.88
CA ALA A 245 -12.69 1.66 -20.32
C ALA A 245 -13.69 2.58 -19.59
N THR A 246 -14.58 2.00 -18.78
CA THR A 246 -15.65 2.73 -18.09
C THR A 246 -15.33 2.95 -16.61
N PHE A 247 -15.99 3.92 -15.97
CA PHE A 247 -15.92 4.08 -14.52
C PHE A 247 -16.41 2.85 -13.75
N THR A 248 -17.34 2.08 -14.30
CA THR A 248 -17.75 0.78 -13.71
C THR A 248 -16.56 -0.16 -13.62
N GLU A 249 -15.75 -0.30 -14.68
CA GLU A 249 -14.54 -1.11 -14.68
C GLU A 249 -13.51 -0.62 -13.65
N ILE A 250 -13.31 0.71 -13.53
CA ILE A 250 -12.45 1.29 -12.47
C ILE A 250 -12.98 0.95 -11.08
N GLY A 251 -14.30 1.02 -10.89
CA GLY A 251 -14.95 0.69 -9.63
C GLY A 251 -14.76 -0.77 -9.22
N LEU A 252 -14.96 -1.69 -10.18
CA LEU A 252 -14.73 -3.13 -10.00
C LEU A 252 -13.25 -3.42 -9.73
N TYR A 253 -12.34 -2.77 -10.45
CA TYR A 253 -10.91 -2.86 -10.26
C TYR A 253 -10.49 -2.41 -8.85
N SER A 254 -10.99 -1.26 -8.39
CA SER A 254 -10.74 -0.77 -7.03
C SER A 254 -11.38 -1.64 -5.95
N ALA A 255 -12.51 -2.30 -6.22
CA ALA A 255 -13.10 -3.29 -5.32
C ALA A 255 -12.26 -4.57 -5.25
N ALA A 256 -11.64 -5.00 -6.36
CA ALA A 256 -10.75 -6.15 -6.38
C ALA A 256 -9.53 -5.96 -5.46
N PHE A 257 -9.00 -4.73 -5.36
CA PHE A 257 -7.92 -4.39 -4.43
C PHE A 257 -8.25 -4.58 -2.95
N LYS A 258 -9.53 -4.74 -2.57
CA LYS A 258 -9.94 -4.98 -1.19
C LYS A 258 -9.51 -6.36 -0.69
N VAL A 259 -9.48 -7.33 -1.60
CA VAL A 259 -8.94 -8.67 -1.32
C VAL A 259 -7.40 -8.64 -1.33
N VAL A 260 -6.80 -7.88 -2.24
CA VAL A 260 -5.34 -7.64 -2.28
C VAL A 260 -4.85 -7.00 -0.97
N ALA A 261 -5.67 -6.18 -0.31
CA ALA A 261 -5.35 -5.57 0.97
C ALA A 261 -5.06 -6.60 2.09
N ILE A 262 -5.67 -7.79 2.04
CA ILE A 262 -5.39 -8.89 2.98
C ILE A 262 -3.93 -9.34 2.83
N MET A 263 -3.46 -9.47 1.59
CA MET A 263 -2.06 -9.81 1.30
C MET A 263 -1.11 -8.67 1.68
N ASN A 264 -1.52 -7.42 1.45
CA ASN A 264 -0.72 -6.25 1.83
C ASN A 264 -0.50 -6.15 3.35
N LEU A 265 -1.42 -6.69 4.17
CA LEU A 265 -1.23 -6.76 5.63
C LEU A 265 -0.06 -7.69 6.00
N ILE A 266 -0.01 -8.87 5.38
CA ILE A 266 1.09 -9.82 5.55
C ILE A 266 2.39 -9.21 5.06
N GLN A 267 2.38 -8.61 3.86
CA GLN A 267 3.51 -7.89 3.30
C GLN A 267 4.05 -6.84 4.26
N THR A 268 3.20 -5.94 4.76
CA THR A 268 3.62 -4.83 5.63
C THR A 268 4.16 -5.33 6.97
N GLY A 269 3.51 -6.34 7.56
CA GLY A 269 3.99 -6.97 8.79
C GLY A 269 5.37 -7.60 8.60
N PHE A 270 5.56 -8.30 7.48
CA PHE A 270 6.82 -8.92 7.13
C PHE A 270 7.92 -7.89 6.89
N THR A 271 7.72 -6.91 5.99
CA THR A 271 8.77 -5.95 5.60
C THR A 271 9.25 -5.09 6.76
N THR A 272 8.33 -4.73 7.67
CA THR A 272 8.66 -3.94 8.86
C THR A 272 9.60 -4.70 9.80
N PHE A 273 9.45 -6.03 9.90
CA PHE A 273 10.33 -6.89 10.70
C PHE A 273 11.60 -7.29 9.94
N TRP A 274 11.47 -7.67 8.67
CA TRP A 274 12.54 -8.21 7.85
C TRP A 274 13.65 -7.21 7.57
N THR A 275 13.30 -5.95 7.28
CA THR A 275 14.29 -4.92 6.95
C THR A 275 15.38 -4.79 8.02
N PRO A 276 15.10 -4.51 9.31
CA PRO A 276 16.14 -4.41 10.33
C PRO A 276 16.92 -5.72 10.54
N VAL A 277 16.23 -6.87 10.56
CA VAL A 277 16.85 -8.19 10.74
C VAL A 277 17.85 -8.50 9.62
N SER A 278 17.52 -8.13 8.38
CA SER A 278 18.39 -8.35 7.22
C SER A 278 19.69 -7.55 7.32
N TYR A 279 19.62 -6.28 7.75
CA TYR A 279 20.81 -5.45 7.94
C TYR A 279 21.66 -5.92 9.13
N GLU A 280 21.04 -6.25 10.26
CA GLU A 280 21.76 -6.77 11.43
C GLU A 280 22.51 -8.07 11.10
N SER A 281 21.86 -9.00 10.40
CA SER A 281 22.50 -10.24 9.97
C SER A 281 23.70 -9.99 9.04
N TYR A 282 23.58 -9.02 8.12
CA TYR A 282 24.65 -8.67 7.20
C TYR A 282 25.83 -8.01 7.90
N GLU A 283 25.58 -7.06 8.82
CA GLU A 283 26.66 -6.39 9.57
C GLU A 283 27.39 -7.35 10.52
N ASN A 284 26.67 -8.31 11.12
CA ASN A 284 27.27 -9.30 12.02
C ASN A 284 28.11 -10.35 11.27
N ASN A 285 27.61 -10.87 10.14
CA ASN A 285 28.37 -11.80 9.31
C ASN A 285 27.93 -11.68 7.83
N PRO A 286 28.64 -10.86 7.03
CA PRO A 286 28.28 -10.64 5.64
C PRO A 286 28.26 -11.91 4.78
N GLU A 287 29.05 -12.92 5.10
CA GLU A 287 29.15 -14.16 4.30
C GLU A 287 28.04 -15.17 4.62
N SER A 288 27.33 -14.98 5.73
CA SER A 288 26.26 -15.89 6.17
C SER A 288 24.96 -15.65 5.40
N THR A 289 24.75 -16.42 4.33
CA THR A 289 23.57 -16.31 3.45
C THR A 289 22.40 -17.21 3.86
N GLY A 290 22.62 -18.16 4.79
CA GLY A 290 21.64 -19.19 5.13
C GLY A 290 20.33 -18.66 5.74
N LEU A 291 20.36 -17.50 6.42
CA LEU A 291 19.15 -16.84 6.90
C LEU A 291 18.27 -16.40 5.72
N PHE A 292 18.87 -15.74 4.73
CA PHE A 292 18.19 -15.22 3.54
C PHE A 292 17.59 -16.34 2.69
N GLU A 293 18.31 -17.44 2.53
CA GLU A 293 17.83 -18.65 1.85
C GLU A 293 16.59 -19.24 2.53
N LYS A 294 16.65 -19.44 3.86
CA LYS A 294 15.52 -19.96 4.64
C LYS A 294 14.32 -19.03 4.60
N VAL A 295 14.52 -17.73 4.86
CA VAL A 295 13.41 -16.76 4.86
C VAL A 295 12.79 -16.64 3.49
N SER A 296 13.58 -16.69 2.41
CA SER A 296 13.07 -16.68 1.03
C SER A 296 12.11 -17.84 0.77
N LEU A 297 12.46 -19.06 1.19
CA LEU A 297 11.60 -20.23 1.06
C LEU A 297 10.32 -20.09 1.89
N PHE A 298 10.42 -19.73 3.18
CA PHE A 298 9.26 -19.59 4.06
C PHE A 298 8.30 -18.48 3.62
N ILE A 299 8.82 -17.31 3.25
CA ILE A 299 7.95 -16.21 2.81
C ILE A 299 7.30 -16.52 1.47
N SER A 300 8.01 -17.16 0.54
CA SER A 300 7.42 -17.59 -0.73
C SER A 300 6.30 -18.59 -0.50
N ALA A 301 6.54 -19.60 0.34
CA ALA A 301 5.53 -20.58 0.71
C ALA A 301 4.29 -19.91 1.31
N ALA A 302 4.47 -19.03 2.30
CA ALA A 302 3.38 -18.30 2.94
C ALA A 302 2.58 -17.46 1.93
N MET A 303 3.27 -16.67 1.09
CA MET A 303 2.62 -15.76 0.14
C MET A 303 1.87 -16.51 -0.97
N PHE A 304 2.43 -17.59 -1.51
CA PHE A 304 1.72 -18.40 -2.51
C PHE A 304 0.57 -19.20 -1.91
N VAL A 305 0.73 -19.81 -0.72
CA VAL A 305 -0.33 -20.57 -0.07
C VAL A 305 -1.50 -19.65 0.28
N VAL A 306 -1.24 -18.50 0.93
CA VAL A 306 -2.30 -17.55 1.26
C VAL A 306 -2.94 -16.96 0.00
N GLY A 307 -2.14 -16.62 -1.01
CA GLY A 307 -2.66 -16.14 -2.29
C GLY A 307 -3.58 -17.16 -2.97
N MET A 308 -3.21 -18.45 -2.97
CA MET A 308 -4.05 -19.53 -3.51
C MET A 308 -5.32 -19.72 -2.69
N LEU A 309 -5.24 -19.71 -1.36
CA LEU A 309 -6.41 -19.77 -0.48
C LEU A 309 -7.38 -18.63 -0.77
N ILE A 310 -6.87 -17.41 -0.96
CA ILE A 310 -7.70 -16.26 -1.34
C ILE A 310 -8.40 -16.49 -2.67
N ILE A 311 -7.72 -17.05 -3.69
CA ILE A 311 -8.37 -17.37 -4.97
C ILE A 311 -9.45 -18.44 -4.79
N VAL A 312 -9.20 -19.48 -3.99
CA VAL A 312 -10.19 -20.54 -3.68
C VAL A 312 -11.45 -19.94 -3.06
N PHE A 313 -11.30 -19.00 -2.12
CA PHE A 313 -12.43 -18.38 -1.41
C PHE A 313 -12.93 -17.08 -2.03
N LYS A 314 -12.38 -16.64 -3.18
CA LYS A 314 -12.67 -15.31 -3.74
C LYS A 314 -14.17 -15.10 -3.91
N ASP A 315 -14.88 -16.06 -4.51
CA ASP A 315 -16.30 -15.91 -4.82
C ASP A 315 -17.12 -15.77 -3.54
N VAL A 316 -16.75 -16.51 -2.47
CA VAL A 316 -17.37 -16.39 -1.14
C VAL A 316 -17.10 -15.02 -0.52
N ILE A 317 -15.86 -14.51 -0.62
CA ILE A 317 -15.52 -13.17 -0.12
C ILE A 317 -16.33 -12.10 -0.86
N PHE A 318 -16.46 -12.22 -2.19
CA PHE A 318 -17.22 -11.27 -3.00
C PHE A 318 -18.74 -11.36 -2.80
N LEU A 319 -19.29 -12.44 -2.20
CA LEU A 319 -20.70 -12.48 -1.79
C LEU A 319 -21.05 -11.44 -0.73
N LEU A 320 -20.07 -10.99 0.07
CA LEU A 320 -20.24 -9.91 1.05
C LEU A 320 -20.53 -8.57 0.38
N LEU A 321 -20.05 -8.37 -0.85
CA LEU A 321 -20.28 -7.15 -1.61
C LEU A 321 -21.64 -7.19 -2.31
N ALA A 322 -22.14 -6.00 -2.63
CA ALA A 322 -23.35 -5.87 -3.43
C ALA A 322 -23.21 -6.60 -4.79
N LYS A 323 -24.34 -7.07 -5.33
CA LYS A 323 -24.36 -7.90 -6.56
C LYS A 323 -23.63 -7.23 -7.73
N SER A 324 -23.73 -5.91 -7.85
CA SER A 324 -23.05 -5.10 -8.87
C SER A 324 -21.52 -5.14 -8.81
N TYR A 325 -20.93 -5.54 -7.68
CA TYR A 325 -19.48 -5.64 -7.49
C TYR A 325 -18.91 -7.05 -7.62
N ARG A 326 -19.76 -8.08 -7.72
CA ARG A 326 -19.30 -9.48 -7.65
C ARG A 326 -18.40 -9.90 -8.81
N SER A 327 -18.52 -9.25 -9.96
CA SER A 327 -17.61 -9.46 -11.10
C SER A 327 -16.15 -9.07 -10.79
N ALA A 328 -15.90 -8.26 -9.75
CA ALA A 328 -14.55 -7.97 -9.28
C ALA A 328 -13.78 -9.23 -8.81
N ALA A 329 -14.49 -10.31 -8.48
CA ALA A 329 -13.90 -11.62 -8.21
C ALA A 329 -13.05 -12.15 -9.37
N GLN A 330 -13.37 -11.79 -10.63
CA GLN A 330 -12.62 -12.22 -11.80
C GLN A 330 -11.38 -11.33 -12.06
N ILE A 331 -11.31 -10.15 -11.45
CA ILE A 331 -10.21 -9.19 -11.61
C ILE A 331 -9.11 -9.43 -10.56
N ALA A 332 -9.51 -9.79 -9.34
CA ALA A 332 -8.61 -9.99 -8.21
C ALA A 332 -7.43 -10.96 -8.42
N PRO A 333 -7.54 -12.11 -9.13
CA PRO A 333 -6.50 -13.12 -9.17
C PRO A 333 -5.12 -12.61 -9.61
N PHE A 334 -5.05 -11.85 -10.70
CA PHE A 334 -3.77 -11.28 -11.16
C PHE A 334 -3.24 -10.17 -10.25
N LEU A 335 -4.13 -9.43 -9.58
CA LEU A 335 -3.71 -8.39 -8.62
C LEU A 335 -3.06 -8.97 -7.37
N ILE A 336 -3.38 -10.21 -6.99
CA ILE A 336 -2.74 -10.89 -5.85
C ILE A 336 -1.25 -11.15 -6.11
N LEU A 337 -0.82 -11.24 -7.38
CA LEU A 337 0.61 -11.36 -7.70
C LEU A 337 1.42 -10.15 -7.23
N MET A 338 0.83 -8.95 -7.21
CA MET A 338 1.53 -7.73 -6.79
C MET A 338 2.15 -7.86 -5.39
N PRO A 339 1.39 -8.14 -4.31
CA PRO A 339 1.98 -8.35 -3.00
C PRO A 339 2.87 -9.60 -2.91
N ILE A 340 2.56 -10.70 -3.60
CA ILE A 340 3.40 -11.92 -3.62
C ILE A 340 4.80 -11.59 -4.15
N MET A 341 4.86 -10.98 -5.33
CA MET A 341 6.11 -10.64 -6.01
C MET A 341 6.88 -9.58 -5.24
N TYR A 342 6.20 -8.54 -4.75
CA TYR A 342 6.86 -7.50 -3.95
C TYR A 342 7.47 -8.10 -2.68
N THR A 343 6.69 -8.82 -1.87
CA THR A 343 7.13 -9.31 -0.55
C THR A 343 8.29 -10.30 -0.68
N THR A 344 8.22 -11.20 -1.67
CA THR A 344 9.33 -12.12 -1.92
C THR A 344 10.55 -11.37 -2.46
N SER A 345 10.34 -10.31 -3.27
CA SER A 345 11.45 -9.49 -3.76
C SER A 345 12.20 -8.81 -2.62
N GLU A 346 11.55 -8.42 -1.52
CA GLU A 346 12.19 -7.77 -0.37
C GLU A 346 13.24 -8.65 0.32
N VAL A 347 13.12 -9.98 0.23
CA VAL A 347 14.17 -10.91 0.68
C VAL A 347 15.31 -10.97 -0.32
N SER A 348 14.98 -10.99 -1.61
CA SER A 348 15.97 -11.14 -2.67
C SER A 348 16.80 -9.88 -2.93
N VAL A 349 16.22 -8.69 -2.73
CA VAL A 349 16.77 -7.39 -3.15
C VAL A 349 17.89 -6.87 -2.24
N VAL A 350 18.14 -7.55 -1.13
CA VAL A 350 19.06 -7.13 -0.06
C VAL A 350 20.48 -6.87 -0.56
N GLY A 351 20.97 -7.55 -1.60
CA GLY A 351 22.28 -7.31 -2.20
C GLY A 351 22.44 -5.91 -2.79
N ILE A 352 21.39 -5.35 -3.40
CA ILE A 352 21.38 -3.96 -3.88
C ILE A 352 21.51 -2.99 -2.70
N ASN A 353 20.78 -3.28 -1.62
CA ASN A 353 20.74 -2.46 -0.40
C ASN A 353 22.09 -2.49 0.33
N PHE A 354 22.62 -3.68 0.61
CA PHE A 354 23.89 -3.90 1.31
C PHE A 354 25.07 -3.28 0.56
N LYS A 355 25.07 -3.36 -0.77
CA LYS A 355 26.11 -2.72 -1.61
C LYS A 355 25.83 -1.24 -1.92
N LYS A 356 24.77 -0.66 -1.35
CA LYS A 356 24.37 0.76 -1.50
C LYS A 356 24.24 1.20 -2.97
N LYS A 357 23.84 0.30 -3.87
CA LYS A 357 23.69 0.57 -5.31
C LYS A 357 22.26 0.98 -5.66
N THR A 358 21.77 2.03 -5.01
CA THR A 358 20.36 2.48 -5.09
C THR A 358 19.88 2.84 -6.49
N PHE A 359 20.79 3.17 -7.42
CA PHE A 359 20.48 3.36 -8.84
C PHE A 359 19.71 2.18 -9.45
N TRP A 360 20.02 0.93 -9.04
CA TRP A 360 19.31 -0.24 -9.56
C TRP A 360 17.84 -0.25 -9.17
N HIS A 361 17.45 0.25 -7.99
CA HIS A 361 16.03 0.36 -7.63
C HIS A 361 15.27 1.25 -8.59
N MET A 362 15.87 2.38 -8.97
CA MET A 362 15.29 3.31 -9.93
C MET A 362 15.14 2.66 -11.30
N LEU A 363 16.21 2.04 -11.82
CA LEU A 363 16.16 1.38 -13.13
C LEU A 363 15.10 0.28 -13.17
N ILE A 364 15.03 -0.57 -12.14
CA ILE A 364 14.06 -1.67 -12.07
C ILE A 364 12.64 -1.13 -12.02
N ALA A 365 12.39 -0.09 -11.21
CA ALA A 365 11.08 0.57 -11.15
C ALA A 365 10.69 1.18 -12.50
N THR A 366 11.63 1.83 -13.20
CA THR A 366 11.39 2.40 -14.53
C THR A 366 11.05 1.34 -15.57
N VAL A 367 11.78 0.20 -15.60
CA VAL A 367 11.48 -0.89 -16.54
C VAL A 367 10.13 -1.54 -16.22
N ALA A 368 9.85 -1.81 -14.95
CA ALA A 368 8.55 -2.36 -14.53
C ALA A 368 7.40 -1.40 -14.85
N ALA A 369 7.59 -0.09 -14.67
CA ALA A 369 6.63 0.94 -15.08
C ALA A 369 6.42 0.94 -16.59
N GLY A 370 7.49 0.87 -17.39
CA GLY A 370 7.40 0.78 -18.85
C GLY A 370 6.61 -0.44 -19.31
N CYS A 371 6.89 -1.61 -18.74
CA CYS A 371 6.12 -2.82 -19.03
C CYS A 371 4.64 -2.69 -18.61
N ASN A 372 4.37 -2.05 -17.48
CA ASN A 372 3.01 -1.80 -17.03
C ASN A 372 2.27 -0.85 -17.96
N ILE A 373 2.93 0.21 -18.42
CA ILE A 373 2.39 1.18 -19.36
C ILE A 373 2.02 0.48 -20.68
N VAL A 374 2.98 -0.21 -21.29
CA VAL A 374 2.77 -0.93 -22.56
C VAL A 374 1.70 -2.02 -22.42
N GLY A 375 1.74 -2.79 -21.33
CA GLY A 375 0.76 -3.83 -21.08
C GLY A 375 -0.66 -3.26 -20.95
N ASN A 376 -0.81 -2.17 -20.18
CA ASN A 376 -2.12 -1.55 -19.99
C ASN A 376 -2.64 -0.90 -21.28
N THR A 377 -1.81 -0.20 -22.05
CA THR A 377 -2.27 0.43 -23.32
C THR A 377 -2.72 -0.60 -24.35
N LEU A 378 -2.14 -1.81 -24.35
CA LEU A 378 -2.53 -2.88 -25.28
C LEU A 378 -3.72 -3.70 -24.78
N LEU A 379 -3.79 -4.01 -23.49
CA LEU A 379 -4.73 -4.99 -22.95
C LEU A 379 -6.01 -4.37 -22.38
N VAL A 380 -5.96 -3.15 -21.86
CA VAL A 380 -7.13 -2.48 -21.30
C VAL A 380 -8.22 -2.22 -22.35
N PRO A 381 -7.91 -1.76 -23.58
CA PRO A 381 -8.93 -1.60 -24.62
C PRO A 381 -9.66 -2.91 -24.97
N LEU A 382 -8.99 -4.06 -24.81
CA LEU A 382 -9.53 -5.37 -25.18
C LEU A 382 -10.26 -6.05 -24.02
N TYR A 383 -9.78 -5.91 -22.78
CA TYR A 383 -10.21 -6.69 -21.63
C TYR A 383 -10.61 -5.86 -20.40
N GLY A 384 -10.64 -4.53 -20.50
CA GLY A 384 -11.01 -3.63 -19.39
C GLY A 384 -10.17 -3.87 -18.13
N ALA A 385 -10.83 -3.94 -16.97
CA ALA A 385 -10.18 -4.13 -15.68
C ALA A 385 -9.43 -5.47 -15.56
N LYS A 386 -9.86 -6.51 -16.28
CA LYS A 386 -9.13 -7.78 -16.35
C LYS A 386 -7.79 -7.61 -17.07
N GLY A 387 -7.79 -6.83 -18.15
CA GLY A 387 -6.58 -6.47 -18.89
C GLY A 387 -5.60 -5.68 -18.02
N ALA A 388 -6.12 -4.71 -17.26
CA ALA A 388 -5.32 -3.93 -16.31
C ALA A 388 -4.67 -4.82 -15.24
N ALA A 389 -5.46 -5.72 -14.64
CA ALA A 389 -4.97 -6.64 -13.63
C ALA A 389 -3.88 -7.57 -14.19
N PHE A 390 -4.08 -8.11 -15.39
CA PHE A 390 -3.10 -8.96 -16.07
C PHE A 390 -1.79 -8.20 -16.33
N ALA A 391 -1.85 -7.01 -16.93
CA ALA A 391 -0.68 -6.17 -17.19
C ALA A 391 0.10 -5.86 -15.90
N THR A 392 -0.61 -5.52 -14.82
CA THR A 392 -0.02 -5.27 -13.50
C THR A 392 0.64 -6.52 -12.92
N GLY A 393 -0.03 -7.67 -12.93
CA GLY A 393 0.54 -8.93 -12.45
C GLY A 393 1.86 -9.28 -13.16
N ILE A 394 1.89 -9.18 -14.50
CA ILE A 394 3.11 -9.43 -15.29
C ILE A 394 4.22 -8.42 -14.97
N SER A 395 3.87 -7.14 -14.81
CA SER A 395 4.85 -6.10 -14.48
C SER A 395 5.53 -6.33 -13.13
N TYR A 396 4.77 -6.84 -12.15
CA TYR A 396 5.32 -7.23 -10.85
C TYR A 396 6.19 -8.50 -10.91
N ILE A 397 5.91 -9.43 -11.83
CA ILE A 397 6.80 -10.57 -12.09
C ILE A 397 8.15 -10.06 -12.66
N ILE A 398 8.12 -9.15 -13.63
CA ILE A 398 9.34 -8.53 -14.20
C ILE A 398 10.12 -7.80 -13.11
N PHE A 399 9.42 -7.01 -12.28
CA PHE A 399 10.00 -6.32 -11.14
C PHE A 399 10.72 -7.27 -10.17
N PHE A 400 10.09 -8.39 -9.81
CA PHE A 400 10.70 -9.42 -8.97
C PHE A 400 11.93 -10.04 -9.62
N ILE A 401 11.83 -10.44 -10.89
CA ILE A 401 12.92 -11.06 -11.65
C ILE A 401 14.14 -10.14 -11.65
N MET A 402 13.97 -8.89 -12.07
CA MET A 402 15.08 -7.94 -12.14
C MET A 402 15.72 -7.69 -10.76
N ARG A 403 14.90 -7.46 -9.72
CA ARG A 403 15.39 -7.30 -8.34
C ARG A 403 16.23 -8.49 -7.91
N THR A 404 15.73 -9.70 -8.14
CA THR A 404 16.36 -10.94 -7.70
C THR A 404 17.68 -11.19 -8.41
N PHE A 405 17.71 -11.11 -9.75
CA PHE A 405 18.92 -11.42 -10.51
C PHE A 405 20.02 -10.37 -10.34
N ILE A 406 19.67 -9.08 -10.35
CA ILE A 406 20.65 -8.00 -10.10
C ILE A 406 21.21 -8.11 -8.68
N SER A 407 20.35 -8.34 -7.69
CA SER A 407 20.78 -8.48 -6.31
C SER A 407 21.62 -9.74 -6.08
N LYS A 408 21.26 -10.87 -6.68
CA LYS A 408 22.04 -12.11 -6.61
C LYS A 408 23.43 -11.96 -7.20
N TYR A 409 23.61 -11.13 -8.23
CA TYR A 409 24.92 -10.79 -8.77
C TYR A 409 25.77 -9.99 -7.76
N LEU A 410 25.16 -9.08 -7.00
CA LEU A 410 25.84 -8.26 -5.98
C LEU A 410 26.08 -8.98 -4.65
N TYR A 411 25.20 -9.93 -4.31
CA TYR A 411 25.22 -10.72 -3.09
C TYR A 411 24.71 -12.14 -3.39
N PRO A 412 25.62 -13.09 -3.66
CA PRO A 412 25.24 -14.44 -4.09
C PRO A 412 24.53 -15.23 -2.98
N VAL A 413 23.21 -15.36 -3.09
CA VAL A 413 22.37 -16.20 -2.22
C VAL A 413 21.63 -17.22 -3.07
N ASN A 414 21.50 -18.45 -2.56
CA ASN A 414 20.71 -19.50 -3.19
C ASN A 414 19.23 -19.38 -2.80
N TYR A 415 18.48 -18.52 -3.47
CA TYR A 415 17.05 -18.32 -3.23
C TYR A 415 16.13 -19.46 -3.71
N HIS A 416 16.67 -20.62 -4.13
CA HIS A 416 15.88 -21.76 -4.61
C HIS A 416 14.84 -21.39 -5.68
N LEU A 417 15.26 -20.59 -6.67
CA LEU A 417 14.37 -19.97 -7.66
C LEU A 417 13.53 -20.98 -8.45
N GLY A 418 13.97 -22.24 -8.58
CA GLY A 418 13.18 -23.31 -9.21
C GLY A 418 11.81 -23.53 -8.53
N LYS A 419 11.77 -23.59 -7.19
CA LYS A 419 10.50 -23.71 -6.44
C LYS A 419 9.62 -22.47 -6.67
N PHE A 420 10.22 -21.29 -6.58
CA PHE A 420 9.51 -20.01 -6.77
C PHE A 420 8.90 -19.87 -8.17
N PHE A 421 9.67 -20.13 -9.23
CA PHE A 421 9.17 -20.04 -10.60
C PHE A 421 8.10 -21.10 -10.88
N THR A 422 8.23 -22.30 -10.32
CA THR A 422 7.18 -23.34 -10.42
C THR A 422 5.87 -22.83 -9.80
N ALA A 423 5.92 -22.32 -8.56
CA ALA A 423 4.75 -21.76 -7.89
C ALA A 423 4.18 -20.54 -8.64
N THR A 424 5.03 -19.69 -9.21
CA THR A 424 4.63 -18.54 -10.03
C THR A 424 3.87 -18.99 -11.28
N ILE A 425 4.39 -19.96 -12.02
CA ILE A 425 3.75 -20.48 -13.24
C ILE A 425 2.38 -21.08 -12.90
N VAL A 426 2.31 -21.90 -11.85
CA VAL A 426 1.05 -22.48 -11.36
C VAL A 426 0.06 -21.36 -11.00
N PHE A 427 0.51 -20.34 -10.28
CA PHE A 427 -0.33 -19.21 -9.90
C PHE A 427 -0.83 -18.43 -11.11
N VAL A 428 0.01 -18.17 -12.11
CA VAL A 428 -0.36 -17.48 -13.35
C VAL A 428 -1.42 -18.27 -14.13
N ILE A 429 -1.26 -19.60 -14.23
CA ILE A 429 -2.25 -20.47 -14.88
C ILE A 429 -3.59 -20.41 -14.13
N VAL A 430 -3.57 -20.55 -12.81
CA VAL A 430 -4.78 -20.46 -11.98
C VAL A 430 -5.44 -19.09 -12.12
N ALA A 431 -4.68 -18.01 -12.05
CA ALA A 431 -5.18 -16.65 -12.22
C ALA A 431 -5.81 -16.46 -13.61
N PHE A 432 -5.17 -16.98 -14.66
CA PHE A 432 -5.69 -16.92 -16.03
C PHE A 432 -7.04 -17.60 -16.14
N ILE A 433 -7.17 -18.84 -15.63
CA ILE A 433 -8.43 -19.58 -15.63
C ILE A 433 -9.51 -18.81 -14.85
N ASN A 434 -9.16 -18.29 -13.67
CA ASN A 434 -10.09 -17.58 -12.80
C ASN A 434 -10.54 -16.21 -13.33
N THR A 435 -9.77 -15.61 -14.23
CA THR A 435 -10.09 -14.31 -14.84
C THR A 435 -10.85 -14.45 -16.16
N PHE A 436 -10.47 -15.39 -17.02
CA PHE A 436 -10.96 -15.47 -18.40
C PHE A 436 -11.93 -16.63 -18.67
N ILE A 437 -11.83 -17.74 -17.95
CA ILE A 437 -12.70 -18.92 -18.16
C ILE A 437 -13.91 -18.75 -17.23
N GLY A 438 -15.01 -18.21 -17.76
CA GLY A 438 -16.23 -17.83 -17.01
C GLY A 438 -17.04 -18.98 -16.39
N ASN A 439 -16.44 -20.16 -16.17
CA ASN A 439 -17.10 -21.34 -15.62
C ASN A 439 -16.62 -21.62 -14.19
N LEU A 440 -17.54 -21.52 -13.22
CA LEU A 440 -17.24 -21.64 -11.79
C LEU A 440 -16.56 -22.97 -11.42
N VAL A 441 -16.93 -24.09 -12.07
CA VAL A 441 -16.34 -25.40 -11.77
C VAL A 441 -14.86 -25.40 -12.13
N TRP A 442 -14.49 -24.88 -13.31
CA TRP A 442 -13.09 -24.76 -13.73
C TRP A 442 -12.30 -23.77 -12.86
N GLN A 443 -12.95 -22.69 -12.40
CA GLN A 443 -12.35 -21.72 -11.49
C GLN A 443 -11.98 -22.35 -10.14
N VAL A 444 -12.93 -23.04 -9.51
CA VAL A 444 -12.72 -23.70 -8.21
C VAL A 444 -11.73 -24.86 -8.34
N LEU A 445 -11.89 -25.73 -9.36
CA LEU A 445 -10.99 -26.86 -9.57
C LEU A 445 -9.56 -26.40 -9.81
N SER A 446 -9.34 -25.40 -10.67
CA SER A 446 -7.98 -24.87 -10.91
C SER A 446 -7.37 -24.27 -9.65
N ALA A 447 -8.15 -23.54 -8.85
CA ALA A 447 -7.67 -22.94 -7.60
C ALA A 447 -7.29 -24.00 -6.56
N VAL A 448 -8.10 -25.05 -6.40
CA VAL A 448 -7.82 -26.15 -5.45
C VAL A 448 -6.62 -26.98 -5.91
N VAL A 449 -6.56 -27.34 -7.20
CA VAL A 449 -5.41 -28.07 -7.76
C VAL A 449 -4.14 -27.24 -7.64
N GLY A 450 -4.21 -25.95 -7.95
CA GLY A 450 -3.09 -25.02 -7.79
C GLY A 450 -2.61 -24.92 -6.34
N LEU A 451 -3.52 -24.84 -5.37
CA LEU A 451 -3.19 -24.86 -3.95
C LEU A 451 -2.47 -26.16 -3.57
N VAL A 452 -2.98 -27.32 -3.99
CA VAL A 452 -2.34 -28.62 -3.73
C VAL A 452 -0.93 -28.67 -4.33
N ILE A 453 -0.74 -28.22 -5.57
CA ILE A 453 0.58 -28.19 -6.21
C ILE A 453 1.54 -27.28 -5.42
N VAL A 454 1.09 -26.08 -5.02
CA VAL A 454 1.92 -25.15 -4.22
C VAL A 454 2.30 -25.78 -2.86
N LEU A 455 1.37 -26.47 -2.20
CA LEU A 455 1.64 -27.20 -0.95
C LEU A 455 2.65 -28.34 -1.15
N LEU A 456 2.63 -29.02 -2.30
CA LEU A 456 3.62 -30.05 -2.64
C LEU A 456 5.00 -29.45 -2.93
N VAL A 457 5.08 -28.33 -3.66
CA VAL A 457 6.33 -27.62 -3.96
C VAL A 457 7.03 -27.14 -2.69
N TYR A 458 6.26 -26.68 -1.70
CA TYR A 458 6.74 -26.18 -0.41
C TYR A 458 6.45 -27.15 0.76
N ASN A 459 6.42 -28.45 0.49
CA ASN A 459 6.00 -29.46 1.47
C ASN A 459 6.84 -29.44 2.77
N THR A 460 8.15 -29.25 2.67
CA THR A 460 9.07 -29.19 3.81
C THR A 460 8.81 -27.97 4.66
N GLU A 461 8.67 -26.81 4.02
CA GLU A 461 8.44 -25.53 4.68
C GLU A 461 7.05 -25.51 5.35
N VAL A 462 6.02 -26.03 4.67
CA VAL A 462 4.66 -26.14 5.20
C VAL A 462 4.60 -27.10 6.38
N LYS A 463 5.20 -28.29 6.27
CA LYS A 463 5.27 -29.27 7.38
C LYS A 463 5.94 -28.67 8.61
N TYR A 464 7.08 -28.00 8.43
CA TYR A 464 7.78 -27.35 9.52
C TYR A 464 6.90 -26.33 10.27
N VAL A 465 6.14 -25.51 9.54
CA VAL A 465 5.21 -24.55 10.15
C VAL A 465 4.08 -25.26 10.89
N LEU A 466 3.51 -26.32 10.29
CA LEU A 466 2.45 -27.11 10.92
C LEU A 466 2.92 -27.78 12.21
N ASP A 467 4.10 -28.40 12.20
CA ASP A 467 4.69 -29.04 13.38
C ASP A 467 4.89 -28.02 14.51
N LEU A 468 5.40 -26.82 14.19
CA LEU A 468 5.57 -25.74 15.15
C LEU A 468 4.25 -25.26 15.75
N VAL A 469 3.18 -25.15 14.94
CA VAL A 469 1.84 -24.80 15.42
C VAL A 469 1.27 -25.90 16.32
N VAL A 470 1.43 -27.17 15.95
CA VAL A 470 0.97 -28.32 16.74
C VAL A 470 1.69 -28.38 18.08
N ASP A 471 2.99 -28.15 18.11
CA ASP A 471 3.79 -28.13 19.33
C ASP A 471 3.40 -26.99 20.27
N GLU A 472 3.13 -25.80 19.73
CA GLU A 472 2.68 -24.67 20.54
C GLU A 472 1.25 -24.87 21.08
N LEU A 473 0.35 -25.47 20.28
CA LEU A 473 -0.98 -25.86 20.76
C LEU A 473 -0.90 -26.91 21.88
N LYS A 474 0.01 -27.89 21.78
CA LYS A 474 0.27 -28.86 22.86
C LYS A 474 0.80 -28.16 24.10
N ARG A 475 1.71 -27.19 23.98
CA ARG A 475 2.22 -26.40 25.11
C ARG A 475 1.14 -25.60 25.80
N VAL A 476 0.26 -24.94 25.05
CA VAL A 476 -0.87 -24.18 25.61
C VAL A 476 -1.84 -25.12 26.32
N LYS A 477 -2.20 -26.24 25.69
CA LYS A 477 -3.06 -27.27 26.31
C LYS A 477 -2.46 -27.76 27.64
N ASN A 478 -1.18 -28.13 27.66
CA ASN A 478 -0.50 -28.61 28.87
C ASN A 478 -0.43 -27.53 29.97
N LYS A 479 -0.27 -26.25 29.62
CA LYS A 479 -0.32 -25.14 30.59
C LYS A 479 -1.71 -24.92 31.19
N VAL A 480 -2.77 -25.18 30.43
CA VAL A 480 -4.16 -25.10 30.91
C VAL A 480 -4.49 -26.31 31.77
N THR A 481 -4.08 -27.51 31.38
CA THR A 481 -4.30 -28.74 32.13
C THR A 481 -3.53 -28.79 33.45
N ASN A 482 -2.32 -28.21 33.54
CA ASN A 482 -1.55 -28.13 34.79
C ASN A 482 -1.96 -26.96 35.72
N ARG A 483 -3.00 -26.20 35.36
CA ARG A 483 -3.57 -25.11 36.19
C ARG A 483 -4.95 -25.45 36.77
N VAL A 484 -5.48 -26.63 36.44
CA VAL A 484 -6.64 -27.27 37.07
C VAL A 484 -6.12 -28.37 37.98
#